data_AF-A0A3C0IQZ6-F1
#
_entry.id   AF-A0A3C0IQZ6-F1
#
_cell.length_a   1.000
_cell.length_b   1.000
_cell.length_c   1.000
_cell.angle_alpha   90.00
_cell.angle_beta   90.00
_cell.angle_gamma   90.00
#
_symmetry.space_group_name_H-M   'P 1'
#
loop_
_entity.id
_entity.type
_entity.pdbx_description
1 polymer ?
#
loop_
_entity_poly.entity_id
_entity_poly.type
_entity_poly.pdbx_seq_one_letter_code
_entity_poly.pdbx_strand_id
1 'polypeptide(L)'
;QHNIYRKAYPTPNFLNASDIDFFEGRKSYFQTDFYIAQRKQRQLLLAPDGKPLGGKWTYDADNRAKFPAKQPIPALPQAPSNAFIEEACTYVNEHFGKHYGQANAPWGKQGYYAITRKDALAWMHRFLEERFALFGLYEDAMVAKADVLHHSVLTPMLNIGLLQPQEIIDAALDKAAKHDIPLNSLEGFIRQIVGWREFIRIVYTKEGRKQRKTNYWGFSRKIPESFWNGTTGIAPVDIVIQRLLKTGYCHHIERLMVLGN
;
A
#
# COMPACT_ATOMS: atom_id res chain seq x y z
N GLN A 1 22.74 21.63 24.42
CA GLN A 1 23.85 22.13 23.59
C GLN A 1 23.47 23.26 22.63
N HIS A 2 22.20 23.51 22.28
CA HIS A 2 21.84 24.64 21.37
C HIS A 2 20.85 25.67 21.93
N ASN A 3 20.36 25.54 23.18
CA ASN A 3 19.44 26.51 23.80
C ASN A 3 18.20 26.88 22.94
N ILE A 4 17.67 25.92 22.18
CA ILE A 4 16.50 26.10 21.30
C ILE A 4 15.28 25.41 21.89
N TYR A 5 14.12 26.07 21.84
CA TYR A 5 12.83 25.48 22.17
C TYR A 5 12.28 24.64 21.01
N ARG A 6 11.89 23.39 21.28
CA ARG A 6 11.29 22.49 20.29
C ARG A 6 9.77 22.42 20.46
N LYS A 7 9.03 22.79 19.43
CA LYS A 7 7.58 22.53 19.31
C LYS A 7 7.33 21.45 18.26
N ALA A 8 6.54 20.43 18.61
CA ALA A 8 6.14 19.36 17.70
C ALA A 8 4.67 19.53 17.32
N TYR A 9 4.34 19.27 16.05
CA TYR A 9 2.99 19.35 15.52
C TYR A 9 2.54 17.97 15.01
N PRO A 10 1.25 17.63 15.11
CA PRO A 10 0.71 16.41 14.50
C PRO A 10 0.92 16.42 12.98
N THR A 11 1.24 15.26 12.43
CA THR A 11 1.30 15.10 10.97
C THR A 11 -0.11 14.93 10.40
N PRO A 12 -0.43 15.56 9.25
CA PRO A 12 -1.70 15.33 8.56
C PRO A 12 -1.73 14.01 7.79
N ASN A 13 -0.62 13.24 7.76
CA ASN A 13 -0.49 12.05 6.91
C ASN A 13 -1.24 10.81 7.43
N PHE A 14 -2.02 10.95 8.49
CA PHE A 14 -2.78 9.87 9.11
C PHE A 14 -4.14 10.39 9.56
N LEU A 15 -5.13 9.50 9.55
CA LEU A 15 -6.51 9.84 9.91
C LEU A 15 -6.67 10.06 11.42
N ASN A 16 -5.84 9.40 12.23
CA ASN A 16 -5.86 9.50 13.69
C ASN A 16 -4.75 10.45 14.17
N ALA A 17 -5.14 11.53 14.86
CA ALA A 17 -4.20 12.56 15.31
C ALA A 17 -3.31 12.10 16.49
N SER A 18 -3.85 11.28 17.39
CA SER A 18 -3.15 10.68 18.53
C SER A 18 -3.35 9.15 18.56
N ASP A 19 -2.24 8.44 18.76
CA ASP A 19 -2.11 7.00 18.52
C ASP A 19 -2.49 6.11 19.73
N ILE A 20 -3.16 6.64 20.76
CA ILE A 20 -3.08 6.03 22.10
C ILE A 20 -4.40 5.46 22.61
N ASP A 21 -5.53 6.11 22.39
CA ASP A 21 -6.73 5.83 23.20
C ASP A 21 -7.36 4.47 22.89
N PHE A 22 -7.50 4.07 21.62
CA PHE A 22 -8.22 2.82 21.29
C PHE A 22 -7.58 1.58 21.90
N PHE A 23 -6.24 1.56 21.94
CA PHE A 23 -5.46 0.44 22.46
C PHE A 23 -4.83 0.76 23.83
N GLU A 24 -5.28 1.80 24.53
CA GLU A 24 -4.76 2.10 25.87
C GLU A 24 -5.16 0.98 26.84
N GLY A 25 -4.22 0.53 27.68
CA GLY A 25 -4.42 -0.58 28.62
C GLY A 25 -4.61 -1.98 27.99
N ARG A 26 -4.67 -2.09 26.65
CA ARG A 26 -4.84 -3.39 25.97
C ARG A 26 -3.50 -4.12 25.81
N LYS A 27 -3.49 -5.42 26.12
CA LYS A 27 -2.32 -6.31 25.96
C LYS A 27 -2.23 -6.97 24.57
N SER A 28 -3.32 -6.94 23.80
CA SER A 28 -3.42 -7.54 22.48
C SER A 28 -4.08 -6.57 21.51
N TYR A 29 -3.65 -6.61 20.25
CA TYR A 29 -4.05 -5.68 19.22
C TYR A 29 -4.69 -6.46 18.06
N PHE A 30 -5.99 -6.25 17.84
CA PHE A 30 -6.73 -6.89 16.74
C PHE A 30 -7.12 -5.85 15.70
N GLN A 31 -6.73 -6.09 14.44
CA GLN A 31 -6.98 -5.14 13.36
C GLN A 31 -8.48 -5.01 13.06
N THR A 32 -9.24 -6.11 13.07
CA THR A 32 -10.67 -6.11 12.79
C THR A 32 -11.44 -5.24 13.78
N ASP A 33 -11.16 -5.37 15.09
CA ASP A 33 -11.79 -4.56 16.14
C ASP A 33 -11.53 -3.07 15.92
N PHE A 34 -10.28 -2.73 15.62
CA PHE A 34 -9.87 -1.36 15.33
C PHE A 34 -10.57 -0.82 14.08
N TYR A 35 -10.61 -1.60 13.01
CA TYR A 35 -11.26 -1.19 11.76
C TYR A 35 -12.78 -0.96 11.95
N ILE A 36 -13.46 -1.84 12.69
CA ILE A 36 -14.89 -1.66 13.04
C ILE A 36 -15.08 -0.35 13.83
N ALA A 37 -14.21 -0.07 14.80
CA ALA A 37 -14.28 1.18 15.57
C ALA A 37 -14.06 2.41 14.70
N GLN A 38 -13.08 2.37 13.78
CA GLN A 38 -12.81 3.45 12.84
C GLN A 38 -13.99 3.69 11.88
N ARG A 39 -14.62 2.62 11.36
CA ARG A 39 -15.82 2.76 10.52
C ARG A 39 -16.97 3.42 11.26
N LYS A 40 -17.23 3.01 12.50
CA LYS A 40 -18.26 3.63 13.35
C LYS A 40 -17.97 5.09 13.64
N GLN A 41 -16.74 5.41 14.04
CA GLN A 41 -16.32 6.77 14.35
C GLN A 41 -16.48 7.71 13.15
N ARG A 42 -16.19 7.22 11.94
CA ARG A 42 -16.16 8.01 10.71
C ARG A 42 -17.42 7.85 9.85
N GLN A 43 -18.42 7.11 10.32
CA GLN A 43 -19.65 6.80 9.60
C GLN A 43 -19.40 6.18 8.20
N LEU A 44 -18.38 5.31 8.10
CA LEU A 44 -17.97 4.72 6.83
C LEU A 44 -18.71 3.41 6.55
N LEU A 45 -19.39 3.38 5.41
CA LEU A 45 -20.11 2.21 4.89
C LEU A 45 -21.11 1.66 5.91
N LEU A 46 -21.85 2.51 6.61
CA LEU A 46 -22.89 2.08 7.55
C LEU A 46 -24.27 2.18 6.90
N ALA A 47 -25.15 1.23 7.25
CA ALA A 47 -26.57 1.34 6.97
C ALA A 47 -27.23 2.35 7.95
N PRO A 48 -28.45 2.83 7.66
CA PRO A 48 -29.14 3.80 8.53
C PRO A 48 -29.36 3.34 9.97
N ASP A 49 -29.40 2.03 10.23
CA ASP A 49 -29.53 1.43 11.56
C ASP A 49 -28.19 1.30 12.31
N GLY A 50 -27.10 1.84 11.75
CA GLY A 50 -25.75 1.80 12.32
C GLY A 50 -25.01 0.47 12.15
N LYS A 51 -25.62 -0.52 11.48
CA LYS A 51 -24.96 -1.79 11.11
C LYS A 51 -24.10 -1.61 9.86
N PRO A 52 -23.18 -2.54 9.56
CA PRO A 52 -22.38 -2.41 8.34
C PRO A 52 -23.26 -2.54 7.10
N LEU A 53 -23.02 -1.67 6.11
CA LEU A 53 -23.62 -1.75 4.79
C LEU A 53 -23.39 -3.15 4.18
N GLY A 54 -24.47 -3.73 3.63
CA GLY A 54 -24.48 -5.10 3.10
C GLY A 54 -24.38 -6.21 4.15
N GLY A 55 -24.45 -5.88 5.44
CA GLY A 55 -24.57 -6.85 6.54
C GLY A 55 -23.27 -7.43 7.07
N LYS A 56 -22.11 -7.14 6.46
CA LYS A 56 -20.79 -7.64 6.90
C LYS A 56 -19.80 -6.50 7.15
N TRP A 57 -19.00 -6.63 8.22
CA TRP A 57 -17.92 -5.68 8.53
C TRP A 57 -16.73 -5.80 7.59
N THR A 58 -16.54 -6.97 6.97
CA THR A 58 -15.46 -7.28 6.03
C THR A 58 -15.97 -8.22 4.94
N TYR A 59 -15.48 -8.02 3.72
CA TYR A 59 -15.73 -8.89 2.56
C TYR A 59 -14.45 -9.59 2.08
N ASP A 60 -13.44 -9.72 2.95
CA ASP A 60 -12.13 -10.33 2.64
C ASP A 60 -12.22 -11.74 2.03
N ALA A 61 -13.19 -12.54 2.46
CA ALA A 61 -13.41 -13.87 1.92
C ALA A 61 -13.81 -13.87 0.43
N ASP A 62 -14.38 -12.76 -0.06
CA ASP A 62 -14.84 -12.58 -1.43
C ASP A 62 -13.71 -12.06 -2.35
N ASN A 63 -12.51 -11.76 -1.80
CA ASN A 63 -11.40 -11.07 -2.48
C ASN A 63 -10.28 -12.00 -2.99
N ARG A 64 -10.61 -13.28 -3.22
CA ARG A 64 -9.62 -14.35 -3.49
C ARG A 64 -9.79 -15.01 -4.86
N ALA A 65 -10.49 -14.35 -5.79
CA ALA A 65 -10.74 -14.95 -7.09
C ALA A 65 -9.44 -15.04 -7.92
N LYS A 66 -9.32 -16.13 -8.68
CA LYS A 66 -8.22 -16.30 -9.63
C LYS A 66 -8.39 -15.33 -10.80
N PHE A 67 -7.30 -14.68 -11.21
CA PHE A 67 -7.29 -13.87 -12.42
C PHE A 67 -7.50 -14.75 -13.68
N PRO A 68 -8.51 -14.50 -14.53
CA PRO A 68 -8.78 -15.31 -15.70
C PRO A 68 -7.67 -15.22 -16.75
N ALA A 69 -7.26 -16.35 -17.31
CA ALA A 69 -6.13 -16.42 -18.26
C ALA A 69 -6.31 -15.59 -19.53
N LYS A 70 -7.56 -15.33 -19.95
CA LYS A 70 -7.90 -14.56 -21.16
C LYS A 70 -8.25 -13.10 -20.87
N GLN A 71 -8.35 -12.70 -19.61
CA GLN A 71 -8.65 -11.31 -19.27
C GLN A 71 -7.40 -10.45 -19.52
N PRO A 72 -7.52 -9.30 -20.22
CA PRO A 72 -6.38 -8.41 -20.41
C PRO A 72 -5.91 -7.86 -19.06
N ILE A 73 -4.59 -7.82 -18.87
CA ILE A 73 -3.97 -7.17 -17.72
C ILE A 73 -4.14 -5.65 -17.90
N PRO A 74 -4.65 -4.91 -16.89
CA PRO A 74 -4.75 -3.46 -16.96
C PRO A 74 -3.38 -2.83 -17.22
N ALA A 75 -3.30 -1.94 -18.21
CA ALA A 75 -2.07 -1.21 -18.50
C ALA A 75 -1.65 -0.38 -17.27
N LEU A 76 -0.35 -0.29 -17.00
CA LEU A 76 0.17 0.62 -15.99
C LEU A 76 -0.10 2.07 -16.43
N PRO A 77 -0.66 2.93 -15.56
CA PRO A 77 -0.65 4.34 -15.83
C PRO A 77 0.81 4.82 -15.97
N GLN A 78 1.02 5.86 -16.75
CA GLN A 78 2.33 6.47 -16.92
C GLN A 78 2.34 7.78 -16.14
N ALA A 79 3.45 8.06 -15.46
CA ALA A 79 3.73 9.36 -14.90
C ALA A 79 4.70 10.10 -15.83
N PRO A 80 4.52 11.41 -16.07
CA PRO A 80 5.43 12.15 -16.92
C PRO A 80 6.84 12.20 -16.31
N SER A 81 7.85 12.01 -17.15
CA SER A 81 9.24 12.35 -16.80
C SER A 81 9.45 13.86 -16.90
N ASN A 82 10.44 14.38 -16.18
CA ASN A 82 10.88 15.77 -16.31
C ASN A 82 12.38 15.89 -16.01
N ALA A 83 12.93 17.09 -16.19
CA ALA A 83 14.36 17.36 -15.99
C ALA A 83 14.83 17.02 -14.57
N PHE A 84 14.00 17.23 -13.54
CA PHE A 84 14.36 16.90 -12.16
C PHE A 84 14.48 15.39 -11.92
N ILE A 85 13.65 14.59 -12.58
CA ILE A 85 13.75 13.13 -12.54
C ILE A 85 15.05 12.68 -13.22
N GLU A 86 15.38 13.25 -14.38
CA GLU A 86 16.59 12.88 -15.12
C GLU A 86 17.87 13.25 -14.34
N GLU A 87 17.88 14.44 -13.74
CA GLU A 87 18.94 14.88 -12.83
C GLU A 87 19.09 13.94 -11.62
N ALA A 88 17.97 13.61 -10.95
CA ALA A 88 17.99 12.72 -9.80
C ALA A 88 18.46 11.30 -10.17
N CYS A 89 18.04 10.77 -11.32
CA CYS A 89 18.50 9.46 -11.78
C CYS A 89 20.00 9.45 -12.04
N THR A 90 20.53 10.54 -12.63
CA THR A 90 21.97 10.71 -12.87
C THR A 90 22.74 10.72 -11.56
N TYR A 91 22.33 11.57 -10.62
CA TYR A 91 22.93 11.66 -9.28
C TYR A 91 22.91 10.31 -8.55
N VAL A 92 21.77 9.62 -8.57
CA VAL A 92 21.63 8.32 -7.88
C VAL A 92 22.52 7.25 -8.51
N ASN A 93 22.64 7.22 -9.84
CA ASN A 93 23.53 6.27 -10.51
C ASN A 93 25.01 6.55 -10.18
N GLU A 94 25.41 7.83 -10.12
CA GLU A 94 26.78 8.23 -9.82
C GLU A 94 27.18 7.90 -8.37
N HIS A 95 26.30 8.18 -7.40
CA HIS A 95 26.63 8.07 -5.98
C HIS A 95 26.20 6.73 -5.35
N PHE A 96 25.21 6.05 -5.93
CA PHE A 96 24.60 4.85 -5.37
C PHE A 96 24.45 3.72 -6.38
N GLY A 97 25.21 3.73 -7.49
CA GLY A 97 25.12 2.73 -8.56
C GLY A 97 25.45 1.28 -8.15
N LYS A 98 25.90 1.04 -6.91
CA LYS A 98 26.12 -0.30 -6.33
C LYS A 98 24.94 -0.79 -5.47
N HIS A 99 23.92 0.04 -5.24
CA HIS A 99 22.73 -0.35 -4.51
C HIS A 99 21.83 -1.23 -5.37
N TYR A 100 21.02 -2.07 -4.72
CA TYR A 100 20.07 -2.93 -5.42
C TYR A 100 19.02 -2.14 -6.19
N GLY A 101 18.78 -2.59 -7.42
CA GLY A 101 17.79 -2.04 -8.33
C GLY A 101 18.39 -1.10 -9.37
N GLN A 102 17.56 -0.24 -9.95
CA GLN A 102 17.98 0.72 -10.98
C GLN A 102 17.28 2.06 -10.78
N ALA A 103 17.94 3.16 -11.17
CA ALA A 103 17.36 4.50 -11.03
C ALA A 103 16.29 4.82 -12.08
N ASN A 104 16.39 4.21 -13.28
CA ASN A 104 15.60 4.62 -14.45
C ASN A 104 14.16 4.12 -14.49
N ALA A 105 13.79 3.11 -13.71
CA ALA A 105 12.41 2.68 -13.49
C ALA A 105 12.30 2.37 -11.99
N PRO A 106 11.22 2.75 -11.29
CA PRO A 106 9.90 3.21 -11.74
C PRO A 106 9.80 4.72 -12.06
N TRP A 107 10.92 5.43 -12.21
CA TRP A 107 10.97 6.83 -12.63
C TRP A 107 11.25 6.95 -14.14
N GLY A 108 11.49 8.16 -14.65
CA GLY A 108 11.87 8.38 -16.04
C GLY A 108 10.76 8.13 -17.08
N LYS A 109 11.14 8.06 -18.36
CA LYS A 109 10.20 7.94 -19.51
C LYS A 109 9.39 6.63 -19.53
N GLN A 110 9.85 5.62 -18.80
CA GLN A 110 9.19 4.31 -18.66
C GLN A 110 8.59 4.13 -17.25
N GLY A 111 8.62 5.19 -16.45
CA GLY A 111 8.21 5.19 -15.07
C GLY A 111 6.72 5.45 -14.87
N TYR A 112 6.30 5.18 -13.65
CA TYR A 112 4.92 5.30 -13.24
C TYR A 112 4.76 5.87 -11.83
N TYR A 113 5.84 6.29 -11.18
CA TYR A 113 5.75 7.00 -9.89
C TYR A 113 5.57 8.50 -10.11
N ALA A 114 4.41 9.00 -9.67
CA ALA A 114 4.12 10.42 -9.64
C ALA A 114 4.97 11.13 -8.57
N ILE A 115 5.62 12.23 -8.97
CA ILE A 115 6.47 13.03 -8.07
C ILE A 115 5.89 14.40 -7.72
N THR A 116 4.75 14.76 -8.34
CA THR A 116 4.03 16.00 -8.04
C THR A 116 2.65 15.67 -7.49
N ARG A 117 2.07 16.59 -6.71
CA ARG A 117 0.70 16.44 -6.19
C ARG A 117 -0.33 16.30 -7.32
N LYS A 118 -0.16 17.07 -8.40
CA LYS A 118 -1.03 17.03 -9.59
C LYS A 118 -1.03 15.63 -10.21
N ASP A 119 0.15 15.06 -10.42
CA ASP A 119 0.27 13.74 -11.05
C ASP A 119 -0.21 12.62 -10.11
N ALA A 120 -0.02 12.78 -8.79
CA ALA A 120 -0.50 11.83 -7.81
C ALA A 120 -2.05 11.79 -7.76
N LEU A 121 -2.71 12.94 -7.87
CA LEU A 121 -4.17 13.02 -7.98
C LEU A 121 -4.67 12.40 -9.29
N ALA A 122 -4.02 12.72 -10.41
CA ALA A 122 -4.35 12.13 -11.71
C ALA A 122 -4.20 10.59 -11.68
N TRP A 123 -3.14 10.09 -11.05
CA TRP A 123 -2.93 8.67 -10.83
C TRP A 123 -4.06 8.03 -10.00
N MET A 124 -4.43 8.65 -8.88
CA MET A 124 -5.54 8.19 -8.04
C MET A 124 -6.85 8.10 -8.81
N HIS A 125 -7.21 9.13 -9.57
CA HIS A 125 -8.43 9.11 -10.37
C HIS A 125 -8.38 8.02 -11.44
N ARG A 126 -7.26 7.82 -12.13
CA ARG A 126 -7.11 6.72 -13.10
C ARG A 126 -7.28 5.35 -12.46
N PHE A 127 -6.74 5.12 -11.25
CA PHE A 127 -6.99 3.89 -10.52
C PHE A 127 -8.50 3.69 -10.25
N LEU A 128 -9.18 4.73 -9.79
CA LEU A 128 -10.62 4.70 -9.50
C LEU A 128 -11.48 4.42 -10.75
N GLU A 129 -11.04 4.88 -11.92
CA GLU A 129 -11.69 4.61 -13.20
C GLU A 129 -11.40 3.19 -13.73
N GLU A 130 -10.13 2.80 -13.76
CA GLU A 130 -9.68 1.67 -14.58
C GLU A 130 -9.60 0.35 -13.81
N ARG A 131 -9.46 0.39 -12.48
CA ARG A 131 -9.09 -0.81 -11.69
C ARG A 131 -9.92 -1.03 -10.44
N PHE A 132 -10.49 0.03 -9.87
CA PHE A 132 -11.12 -0.02 -8.56
C PHE A 132 -12.28 -1.01 -8.46
N ALA A 133 -13.12 -1.13 -9.49
CA ALA A 133 -14.24 -2.08 -9.49
C ALA A 133 -13.81 -3.54 -9.25
N LEU A 134 -12.62 -3.92 -9.74
CA LEU A 134 -12.09 -5.29 -9.63
C LEU A 134 -10.97 -5.40 -8.59
N PHE A 135 -10.73 -4.35 -7.79
CA PHE A 135 -9.68 -4.33 -6.76
C PHE A 135 -9.86 -5.48 -5.77
N GLY A 136 -11.05 -5.63 -5.19
CA GLY A 136 -11.34 -6.66 -4.19
C GLY A 136 -11.27 -8.05 -4.82
N LEU A 137 -11.96 -8.25 -5.94
CA LEU A 137 -12.04 -9.56 -6.60
C LEU A 137 -10.67 -10.21 -6.84
N TYR A 138 -9.66 -9.41 -7.21
CA TYR A 138 -8.32 -9.87 -7.55
C TYR A 138 -7.25 -9.43 -6.56
N GLU A 139 -7.61 -9.09 -5.31
CA GLU A 139 -6.69 -8.57 -4.29
C GLU A 139 -5.52 -9.53 -4.01
N ASP A 140 -5.80 -10.84 -3.99
CA ASP A 140 -4.82 -11.89 -3.74
C ASP A 140 -4.29 -12.58 -5.02
N ALA A 141 -4.70 -12.13 -6.20
CA ALA A 141 -4.29 -12.75 -7.45
C ALA A 141 -2.85 -12.36 -7.84
N MET A 142 -2.04 -13.36 -8.22
CA MET A 142 -0.71 -13.17 -8.78
C MET A 142 -0.67 -13.61 -10.24
N VAL A 143 -0.08 -12.78 -11.10
CA VAL A 143 0.14 -13.09 -12.51
C VAL A 143 1.59 -12.75 -12.85
N ALA A 144 2.36 -13.73 -13.32
CA ALA A 144 3.80 -13.58 -13.54
C ALA A 144 4.17 -12.36 -14.40
N LYS A 145 3.34 -12.04 -15.41
CA LYS A 145 3.55 -10.92 -16.35
C LYS A 145 2.87 -9.61 -15.92
N ALA A 146 2.18 -9.56 -14.78
CA ALA A 146 1.51 -8.36 -14.31
C ALA A 146 2.28 -7.74 -13.13
N ASP A 147 2.72 -6.50 -13.28
CA ASP A 147 3.50 -5.84 -12.23
C ASP A 147 2.64 -5.36 -11.05
N VAL A 148 1.40 -4.93 -11.35
CA VAL A 148 0.50 -4.26 -10.39
C VAL A 148 -0.92 -4.83 -10.39
N LEU A 149 -1.36 -5.44 -11.50
CA LEU A 149 -2.72 -5.95 -11.66
C LEU A 149 -3.77 -4.85 -11.35
N HIS A 150 -4.69 -5.08 -10.40
CA HIS A 150 -5.74 -4.13 -10.02
C HIS A 150 -5.36 -3.25 -8.81
N HIS A 151 -4.12 -3.30 -8.34
CA HIS A 151 -3.69 -2.48 -7.22
C HIS A 151 -3.53 -1.00 -7.59
N SER A 152 -3.71 -0.14 -6.58
CA SER A 152 -3.74 1.31 -6.76
C SER A 152 -2.37 1.96 -6.87
N VAL A 153 -1.33 1.35 -6.29
CA VAL A 153 0.04 1.91 -6.21
C VAL A 153 0.06 3.31 -5.61
N LEU A 154 -0.88 3.64 -4.71
CA LEU A 154 -0.91 4.97 -4.08
C LEU A 154 0.11 5.12 -2.96
N THR A 155 0.65 4.01 -2.44
CA THR A 155 1.53 4.04 -1.25
C THR A 155 2.79 4.90 -1.41
N PRO A 156 3.49 4.96 -2.56
CA PRO A 156 4.64 5.86 -2.71
C PRO A 156 4.24 7.33 -2.55
N MET A 157 3.13 7.75 -3.16
CA MET A 157 2.64 9.14 -3.10
C MET A 157 1.99 9.48 -1.74
N LEU A 158 1.23 8.53 -1.16
CA LEU A 158 0.60 8.68 0.15
C LEU A 158 1.64 8.78 1.27
N ASN A 159 2.67 7.94 1.27
CA ASN A 159 3.60 7.88 2.39
C ASN A 159 4.53 9.09 2.48
N ILE A 160 4.71 9.83 1.38
CA ILE A 160 5.47 11.10 1.35
C ILE A 160 4.58 12.34 1.41
N GLY A 161 3.25 12.18 1.47
CA GLY A 161 2.29 13.28 1.64
C GLY A 161 1.88 14.00 0.35
N LEU A 162 2.17 13.46 -0.84
CA LEU A 162 1.57 13.95 -2.09
C LEU A 162 0.06 13.67 -2.13
N LEU A 163 -0.34 12.56 -1.50
CA LEU A 163 -1.72 12.22 -1.21
C LEU A 163 -1.96 12.16 0.31
N GLN A 164 -3.18 12.51 0.73
CA GLN A 164 -3.69 12.39 2.09
C GLN A 164 -4.65 11.20 2.18
N PRO A 165 -4.75 10.53 3.34
CA PRO A 165 -5.63 9.37 3.46
C PRO A 165 -7.11 9.75 3.32
N GLN A 166 -7.54 10.91 3.84
CA GLN A 166 -8.93 11.34 3.76
C GLN A 166 -9.36 11.62 2.31
N GLU A 167 -8.52 12.29 1.50
CA GLU A 167 -8.86 12.56 0.09
C GLU A 167 -8.98 11.27 -0.74
N ILE A 168 -8.21 10.23 -0.42
CA ILE A 168 -8.34 8.92 -1.08
C ILE A 168 -9.67 8.24 -0.72
N ILE A 169 -10.08 8.32 0.56
CA ILE A 169 -11.34 7.74 1.03
C ILE A 169 -12.53 8.46 0.40
N ASP A 170 -12.51 9.79 0.41
CA ASP A 170 -13.59 10.61 -0.14
C ASP A 170 -13.76 10.35 -1.64
N ALA A 171 -12.65 10.28 -2.39
CA ALA A 171 -12.69 9.96 -3.82
C ALA A 171 -13.21 8.54 -4.11
N ALA A 172 -12.86 7.56 -3.28
CA ALA A 172 -13.36 6.18 -3.43
C ALA A 172 -14.88 6.09 -3.14
N LEU A 173 -15.36 6.77 -2.10
CA LEU A 173 -16.78 6.84 -1.76
C LEU A 173 -17.58 7.58 -2.84
N ASP A 174 -17.07 8.71 -3.34
CA ASP A 174 -17.71 9.47 -4.42
C ASP A 174 -17.80 8.62 -5.70
N LYS A 175 -16.74 7.90 -6.06
CA LYS A 175 -16.74 6.98 -7.20
C LYS A 175 -17.79 5.88 -7.03
N ALA A 176 -17.89 5.27 -5.84
CA ALA A 176 -18.87 4.23 -5.57
C ALA A 176 -20.32 4.74 -5.45
N ALA A 177 -20.53 6.01 -5.11
CA ALA A 177 -21.85 6.61 -5.09
C ALA A 177 -22.40 6.87 -6.51
N LYS A 178 -21.50 7.13 -7.47
CA LYS A 178 -21.84 7.47 -8.87
C LYS A 178 -21.82 6.27 -9.82
N HIS A 179 -21.20 5.16 -9.41
CA HIS A 179 -20.99 3.98 -10.25
C HIS A 179 -21.24 2.71 -9.44
N ASP A 180 -21.58 1.62 -10.13
CA ASP A 180 -21.82 0.32 -9.51
C ASP A 180 -20.50 -0.38 -9.13
N ILE A 181 -19.80 0.16 -8.13
CA ILE A 181 -18.59 -0.44 -7.59
C ILE A 181 -18.98 -1.56 -6.61
N PRO A 182 -18.53 -2.80 -6.84
CA PRO A 182 -18.79 -3.90 -5.92
C PRO A 182 -18.35 -3.59 -4.50
N LEU A 183 -19.21 -3.91 -3.52
CA LEU A 183 -18.97 -3.55 -2.12
C LEU A 183 -17.71 -4.20 -1.55
N ASN A 184 -17.33 -5.40 -2.02
CA ASN A 184 -16.10 -6.07 -1.60
C ASN A 184 -14.83 -5.33 -2.06
N SER A 185 -14.87 -4.70 -3.24
CA SER A 185 -13.79 -3.83 -3.73
C SER A 185 -13.73 -2.51 -2.96
N LEU A 186 -14.86 -1.85 -2.74
CA LEU A 186 -14.92 -0.59 -1.98
C LEU A 186 -14.50 -0.79 -0.51
N GLU A 187 -15.10 -1.77 0.17
CA GLU A 187 -14.78 -2.08 1.56
C GLU A 187 -13.34 -2.54 1.71
N GLY A 188 -12.88 -3.47 0.86
CA GLY A 188 -11.51 -3.96 0.88
C GLY A 188 -10.50 -2.82 0.74
N PHE A 189 -10.68 -1.93 -0.24
CA PHE A 189 -9.80 -0.78 -0.45
C PHE A 189 -9.78 0.17 0.76
N ILE A 190 -10.95 0.54 1.29
CA ILE A 190 -11.07 1.38 2.49
C ILE A 190 -10.42 0.69 3.70
N ARG A 191 -10.56 -0.64 3.85
CA ARG A 191 -9.96 -1.42 4.95
C ARG A 191 -8.44 -1.42 4.91
N GLN A 192 -7.82 -1.39 3.73
CA GLN A 192 -6.37 -1.26 3.63
C GLN A 192 -5.86 0.10 4.17
N ILE A 193 -6.63 1.18 3.98
CA ILE A 193 -6.25 2.54 4.37
C ILE A 193 -6.67 2.86 5.81
N VAL A 194 -7.97 2.79 6.11
CA VAL A 194 -8.55 3.14 7.41
C VAL A 194 -8.24 2.07 8.47
N GLY A 195 -8.14 0.81 8.04
CA GLY A 195 -7.84 -0.31 8.91
C GLY A 195 -6.33 -0.54 9.02
N TRP A 196 -5.74 -1.23 8.05
CA TRP A 196 -4.37 -1.73 8.15
C TRP A 196 -3.31 -0.64 8.28
N ARG A 197 -3.34 0.40 7.44
CA ARG A 197 -2.32 1.47 7.48
C ARG A 197 -2.31 2.21 8.82
N GLU A 198 -3.48 2.61 9.31
CA GLU A 198 -3.60 3.28 10.62
C GLU A 198 -3.25 2.31 11.78
N PHE A 199 -3.72 1.06 11.72
CA PHE A 199 -3.42 0.03 12.71
C PHE A 199 -1.91 -0.21 12.85
N ILE A 200 -1.20 -0.41 11.73
CA ILE A 200 0.24 -0.66 11.74
C ILE A 200 1.01 0.55 12.29
N ARG A 201 0.61 1.77 11.95
CA ARG A 201 1.23 2.98 12.52
C ARG A 201 1.09 3.01 14.04
N ILE A 202 -0.12 2.78 14.57
CA ILE A 202 -0.37 2.81 16.01
C ILE A 202 0.42 1.70 16.72
N VAL A 203 0.41 0.48 16.18
CA VAL A 203 1.18 -0.64 16.73
C VAL A 203 2.67 -0.35 16.68
N TYR A 204 3.19 0.27 15.61
CA TYR A 204 4.59 0.65 15.51
C TYR A 204 4.97 1.73 16.55
N THR A 205 4.12 2.72 16.79
CA THR A 205 4.33 3.74 17.83
C THR A 205 4.42 3.12 19.22
N LYS A 206 3.57 2.13 19.53
CA LYS A 206 3.54 1.44 20.83
C LYS A 206 4.62 0.38 21.00
N GLU A 207 4.81 -0.48 20.00
CA GLU A 207 5.57 -1.73 20.11
C GLU A 207 6.74 -1.82 19.11
N GLY A 208 6.98 -0.81 18.28
CA GLY A 208 7.95 -0.91 17.17
C GLY A 208 9.37 -1.28 17.62
N ARG A 209 9.79 -0.83 18.81
CA ARG A 209 11.07 -1.26 19.41
C ARG A 209 11.09 -2.74 19.74
N LYS A 210 10.00 -3.27 20.31
CA LYS A 210 9.85 -4.69 20.64
C LYS A 210 9.81 -5.52 19.36
N GLN A 211 9.02 -5.13 18.37
CA GLN A 211 8.90 -5.82 17.08
C GLN A 211 10.26 -6.01 16.41
N ARG A 212 11.08 -4.95 16.33
CA ARG A 212 12.42 -5.02 15.69
C ARG A 212 13.45 -5.87 16.44
N LYS A 213 13.23 -6.14 17.73
CA LYS A 213 14.19 -6.87 18.59
C LYS A 213 13.73 -8.29 18.94
N THR A 214 12.50 -8.65 18.58
CA THR A 214 11.93 -9.95 18.94
C THR A 214 12.32 -10.98 17.90
N ASN A 215 12.73 -12.15 18.36
CA ASN A 215 12.98 -13.33 17.53
C ASN A 215 12.30 -14.53 18.18
N TYR A 216 10.98 -14.63 18.01
CA TYR A 216 10.18 -15.67 18.66
C TYR A 216 10.66 -17.09 18.31
N TRP A 217 11.03 -17.32 17.05
CA TRP A 217 11.48 -18.62 16.55
C TRP A 217 12.99 -18.87 16.71
N GLY A 218 13.76 -17.89 17.18
CA GLY A 218 15.22 -18.03 17.34
C GLY A 218 16.00 -18.18 16.03
N PHE A 219 15.47 -17.70 14.90
CA PHE A 219 16.15 -17.82 13.61
C PHE A 219 17.44 -17.00 13.54
N SER A 220 18.49 -17.59 12.97
CA SER A 220 19.83 -16.98 12.83
C SER A 220 20.41 -17.06 11.41
N ARG A 221 19.73 -17.75 10.49
CA ARG A 221 20.17 -17.90 9.10
C ARG A 221 20.17 -16.54 8.41
N LYS A 222 21.30 -16.19 7.78
CA LYS A 222 21.40 -14.99 6.93
C LYS A 222 20.59 -15.17 5.64
N ILE A 223 20.02 -14.09 5.14
CA ILE A 223 19.41 -14.06 3.80
C ILE A 223 20.53 -14.30 2.76
N PRO A 224 20.42 -15.34 1.90
CA PRO A 224 21.47 -15.67 0.93
C PRO A 224 21.54 -14.64 -0.19
N GLU A 225 22.69 -14.54 -0.86
CA GLU A 225 22.90 -13.63 -2.00
C GLU A 225 21.88 -13.85 -3.12
N SER A 226 21.49 -15.10 -3.36
CA SER A 226 20.48 -15.46 -4.35
C SER A 226 19.12 -14.78 -4.16
N PHE A 227 18.77 -14.43 -2.91
CA PHE A 227 17.53 -13.70 -2.61
C PHE A 227 17.63 -12.22 -2.99
N TRP A 228 18.82 -11.64 -3.03
CA TRP A 228 19.01 -10.24 -3.36
C TRP A 228 19.08 -9.97 -4.86
N ASN A 229 19.46 -10.98 -5.65
CA ASN A 229 19.55 -10.88 -7.11
C ASN A 229 18.47 -11.69 -7.86
N GLY A 230 17.61 -12.42 -7.14
CA GLY A 230 16.52 -13.21 -7.73
C GLY A 230 17.01 -14.42 -8.53
N THR A 231 17.96 -15.16 -7.95
CA THR A 231 18.54 -16.39 -8.51
C THR A 231 18.39 -17.59 -7.54
N THR A 232 17.31 -17.61 -6.78
CA THR A 232 17.02 -18.66 -5.79
C THR A 232 16.71 -20.02 -6.45
N GLY A 233 16.33 -20.03 -7.73
CA GLY A 233 15.85 -21.22 -8.44
C GLY A 233 14.35 -21.49 -8.20
N ILE A 234 13.69 -20.64 -7.43
CA ILE A 234 12.25 -20.73 -7.13
C ILE A 234 11.55 -19.64 -7.95
N ALA A 235 10.94 -20.04 -9.07
CA ALA A 235 10.36 -19.12 -10.05
C ALA A 235 9.49 -17.98 -9.45
N PRO A 236 8.50 -18.21 -8.57
CA PRO A 236 7.71 -17.11 -8.02
C PRO A 236 8.55 -16.13 -7.17
N VAL A 237 9.54 -16.62 -6.41
CA VAL A 237 10.43 -15.78 -5.60
C VAL A 237 11.32 -14.94 -6.52
N ASP A 238 11.95 -15.58 -7.51
CA ASP A 238 12.84 -14.92 -8.46
C ASP A 238 12.12 -13.85 -9.29
N ILE A 239 10.90 -14.14 -9.77
CA ILE A 239 10.07 -13.18 -10.52
C ILE A 239 9.77 -11.93 -9.67
N VAL A 240 9.38 -12.12 -8.41
CA VAL A 240 9.04 -10.99 -7.52
C VAL A 240 10.27 -10.16 -7.19
N ILE A 241 11.42 -10.78 -6.91
CA ILE A 241 12.67 -10.06 -6.64
C ILE A 241 13.13 -9.29 -7.87
N GLN A 242 13.14 -9.93 -9.05
CA GLN A 242 13.55 -9.27 -10.30
C GLN A 242 12.65 -8.09 -10.64
N ARG A 243 11.33 -8.20 -10.42
CA ARG A 243 10.41 -7.08 -10.54
C ARG A 243 10.74 -5.97 -9.55
N LEU A 244 10.97 -6.32 -8.28
CA LEU A 244 11.31 -5.34 -7.23
C LEU A 244 12.61 -4.59 -7.56
N LEU A 245 13.63 -5.28 -8.08
CA LEU A 245 14.87 -4.64 -8.57
C LEU A 245 14.60 -3.69 -9.73
N LYS A 246 13.64 -4.02 -10.60
CA LYS A 246 13.30 -3.19 -11.76
C LYS A 246 12.43 -1.98 -11.41
N THR A 247 11.49 -2.12 -10.47
CA THR A 247 10.37 -1.18 -10.30
C THR A 247 10.24 -0.64 -8.87
N GLY A 248 10.98 -1.16 -7.89
CA GLY A 248 10.78 -0.81 -6.49
C GLY A 248 9.37 -1.13 -5.97
N TYR A 249 8.61 -2.00 -6.66
CA TYR A 249 7.25 -2.38 -6.30
C TYR A 249 6.98 -3.88 -6.47
N CYS A 250 6.35 -4.45 -5.45
CA CYS A 250 5.57 -5.68 -5.52
C CYS A 250 4.29 -5.49 -4.69
N HIS A 251 3.21 -6.19 -5.02
CA HIS A 251 1.93 -6.00 -4.34
C HIS A 251 1.83 -6.83 -3.05
N HIS A 252 0.75 -6.63 -2.27
CA HIS A 252 0.69 -7.09 -0.88
C HIS A 252 0.89 -8.61 -0.75
N ILE A 253 0.17 -9.41 -1.53
CA ILE A 253 0.23 -10.87 -1.44
C ILE A 253 1.61 -11.42 -1.83
N GLU A 254 2.34 -10.75 -2.73
CA GLU A 254 3.71 -11.12 -3.09
C GLU A 254 4.68 -10.90 -1.92
N ARG A 255 4.51 -9.79 -1.18
CA ARG A 255 5.31 -9.53 0.01
C ARG A 255 5.05 -10.55 1.12
N LEU A 256 3.78 -10.90 1.31
CA LEU A 256 3.36 -11.76 2.41
C LEU A 256 3.59 -13.25 2.11
N MET A 257 3.05 -13.74 1.00
CA MET A 257 2.95 -15.17 0.69
C MET A 257 4.06 -15.69 -0.21
N VAL A 258 4.92 -14.81 -0.76
CA VAL A 258 6.07 -15.21 -1.57
C VAL A 258 7.39 -14.85 -0.90
N LEU A 259 7.60 -13.58 -0.53
CA LEU A 259 8.86 -13.15 0.07
C LEU A 259 8.91 -13.41 1.59
N GLY A 260 7.78 -13.25 2.27
CA GLY A 260 7.68 -13.39 3.73
C GLY A 260 7.51 -14.82 4.23
N ASN A 261 6.95 -15.71 3.40
CA ASN A 261 6.66 -17.12 3.70
C ASN A 261 7.82 -18.02 3.30
#